data_AF-A0AAD7IUR7-F1
#
_entry.id   AF-A0AAD7IUR7-F1
#
_cell.length_a   1.000
_cell.length_b   1.000
_cell.length_c   1.000
_cell.angle_alpha   90.00
_cell.angle_beta   90.00
_cell.angle_gamma   90.00
#
_symmetry.space_group_name_H-M   'P 1'
#
loop_
_entity.id
_entity.type
_entity.pdbx_description
1 polymer ?
#
loop_
_entity_poly.entity_id
_entity_poly.type
_entity_poly.pdbx_seq_one_letter_code
_entity_poly.pdbx_strand_id
1 'polypeptide(L)'
;MITVNLPIYSAKTGNKKDKKAPTLATNLVLPSDIVAAEFFSRVHAHINIDPATAKLGWEELAEHCKDPYHRLETVQDLHNAFQMLLALQKSRCKRPVIMEVVNTEIQPDGTSTRQVEKDTEKAVMSTELRNVQAKLSCAIHPGHNRWCYVMPPDSKDPGKHVPLGIDVVTLRACKIHDGEVDKDCVTPPSILNLNELAQQGRAQQDPGSRGCAQAALPPIHVHVGGANRALHDTTDNVPRPTSFKHPREATSSSESSDEVDTLCVSDVLNTLHEKFPDLAYPQYASALRQKGIVDASSVLKFEKDYFKENVGMADGAIGKFIKTAAKWKAAVLWRQSTLEGRPDETKSSPE
;
A
#
# COMPACT_ATOMS: atom_id res chain seq x y z
N MET A 1 2.97 -8.53 -1.09
CA MET A 1 2.17 -7.35 -1.46
C MET A 1 3.02 -6.40 -2.27
N ILE A 2 2.52 -5.92 -3.40
CA ILE A 2 3.15 -4.94 -4.27
C ILE A 2 2.25 -3.69 -4.28
N THR A 3 2.86 -2.51 -4.17
CA THR A 3 2.14 -1.25 -4.30
C THR A 3 2.30 -0.73 -5.71
N VAL A 4 1.18 -0.54 -6.41
CA VAL A 4 1.11 -0.03 -7.78
C VAL A 4 0.54 1.37 -7.74
N ASN A 5 1.29 2.34 -8.23
CA ASN A 5 0.86 3.71 -8.40
C ASN A 5 0.33 3.92 -9.82
N LEU A 6 -0.86 4.50 -9.94
CA LEU A 6 -1.55 4.75 -11.20
C LEU A 6 -1.80 6.25 -11.34
N PRO A 7 -1.04 6.96 -12.19
CA PRO A 7 -1.29 8.37 -12.48
C PRO A 7 -2.58 8.53 -13.27
N ILE A 8 -3.51 9.32 -12.73
CA ILE A 8 -4.73 9.73 -13.39
C ILE A 8 -4.44 11.02 -14.17
N TYR A 9 -4.30 10.89 -15.48
CA TYR A 9 -4.17 12.03 -16.37
C TYR A 9 -5.54 12.68 -16.54
N SER A 10 -5.78 13.78 -15.82
CA SER A 10 -6.93 14.65 -16.10
C SER A 10 -6.73 15.29 -17.46
N ALA A 11 -7.75 15.26 -18.32
CA ALA A 11 -7.72 15.92 -19.61
C ALA A 11 -7.44 17.42 -19.38
N LYS A 12 -6.27 17.89 -19.81
CA LYS A 12 -5.88 19.29 -19.63
C LYS A 12 -6.90 20.17 -20.36
N THR A 13 -7.60 21.01 -19.61
CA THR A 13 -8.45 22.07 -20.16
C THR A 13 -7.57 23.18 -20.75
N GLY A 14 -7.06 22.96 -21.96
CA GLY A 14 -6.65 23.98 -22.94
C GLY A 14 -5.64 25.10 -22.59
N ASN A 15 -5.18 25.26 -21.34
CA ASN A 15 -4.41 26.42 -20.93
C ASN A 15 -2.89 26.15 -20.95
N LYS A 16 -2.22 26.67 -21.99
CA LYS A 16 -0.80 26.41 -22.33
C LYS A 16 0.25 26.89 -21.32
N LYS A 17 -0.12 27.45 -20.16
CA LYS A 17 0.84 28.13 -19.26
C LYS A 17 1.05 27.50 -17.88
N ASP A 18 0.32 26.46 -17.50
CA ASP A 18 0.48 25.89 -16.16
C ASP A 18 1.53 24.76 -16.12
N LYS A 19 2.64 25.09 -15.45
CA LYS A 19 3.71 24.17 -15.07
C LYS A 19 3.11 23.01 -14.25
N LYS A 20 3.32 21.78 -14.73
CA LYS A 20 3.04 20.48 -14.07
C LYS A 20 1.91 20.56 -13.02
N ALA A 21 0.67 20.61 -13.49
CA ALA A 21 -0.48 20.36 -12.62
C ALA A 21 -0.25 19.05 -11.84
N PRO A 22 -0.61 18.99 -10.55
CA PRO A 22 -0.45 17.79 -9.75
C PRO A 22 -1.23 16.64 -10.42
N THR A 23 -0.50 15.62 -10.89
CA THR A 23 -1.10 14.38 -11.36
C THR A 23 -1.72 13.71 -10.14
N LEU A 24 -3.05 13.63 -10.10
CA LEU A 24 -3.73 12.80 -9.11
C LEU A 24 -3.28 11.36 -9.36
N ALA A 25 -2.69 10.73 -8.37
CA ALA A 25 -2.23 9.35 -8.50
C ALA A 25 -2.96 8.50 -7.47
N THR A 26 -3.38 7.30 -7.87
CA THR A 26 -4.02 6.36 -6.95
C THR A 26 -3.12 5.16 -6.73
N ASN A 27 -3.05 4.69 -5.49
CA ASN A 27 -2.29 3.50 -5.16
C ASN A 27 -3.21 2.29 -5.06
N LEU A 28 -2.89 1.24 -5.80
CA LEU A 28 -3.45 -0.10 -5.66
C LEU A 28 -2.47 -0.96 -4.87
N VAL A 29 -2.95 -1.65 -3.83
CA VAL A 29 -2.15 -2.64 -3.10
C VAL A 29 -2.61 -4.02 -3.55
N LEU A 30 -1.73 -4.77 -4.20
CA LEU A 30 -2.05 -6.06 -4.81
C LEU A 30 -1.23 -7.19 -4.16
N PRO A 31 -1.80 -8.41 -4.04
CA PRO A 31 -1.02 -9.61 -3.72
C PRO A 31 0.10 -9.82 -4.74
N SER A 32 1.25 -10.32 -4.30
CA SER A 32 2.39 -10.59 -5.21
C SER A 32 2.16 -11.80 -6.12
N ASP A 33 1.15 -12.60 -5.81
CA ASP A 33 0.69 -13.81 -6.49
C ASP A 33 -0.63 -13.58 -7.26
N ILE A 34 -1.05 -12.33 -7.44
CA ILE A 34 -2.24 -11.98 -8.24
C ILE A 34 -2.16 -12.58 -9.65
N VAL A 35 -3.27 -13.14 -10.12
CA VAL A 35 -3.36 -13.68 -11.48
C VAL A 35 -3.25 -12.54 -12.49
N ALA A 36 -2.48 -12.74 -13.57
CA ALA A 36 -2.19 -11.67 -14.53
C ALA A 36 -3.46 -11.05 -15.16
N ALA A 37 -4.46 -11.87 -15.49
CA ALA A 37 -5.73 -11.38 -16.03
C ALA A 37 -6.45 -10.43 -15.05
N GLU A 38 -6.40 -10.75 -13.76
CA GLU A 38 -6.99 -9.93 -12.70
C GLU A 38 -6.19 -8.64 -12.50
N PHE A 39 -4.85 -8.72 -12.52
CA PHE A 39 -3.97 -7.55 -12.46
C PHE A 39 -4.30 -6.55 -13.57
N PHE A 40 -4.33 -6.99 -14.83
CA PHE A 40 -4.60 -6.11 -15.96
C PHE A 40 -6.01 -5.56 -15.92
N SER A 41 -7.01 -6.37 -15.55
CA SER A 41 -8.39 -5.91 -15.37
C SER A 41 -8.49 -4.76 -14.36
N ARG A 42 -7.88 -4.92 -13.18
CA ARG A 42 -7.86 -3.87 -12.15
C ARG A 42 -7.14 -2.62 -12.62
N VAL A 43 -5.99 -2.76 -13.26
CA VAL A 43 -5.22 -1.61 -13.79
C VAL A 43 -6.00 -0.88 -14.88
N HIS A 44 -6.59 -1.58 -15.85
CA HIS A 44 -7.38 -0.97 -16.92
C HIS A 44 -8.63 -0.25 -16.38
N ALA A 45 -9.35 -0.88 -15.44
CA ALA A 45 -10.50 -0.26 -14.80
C ALA A 45 -10.11 1.02 -14.05
N HIS A 46 -8.93 1.05 -13.45
CA HIS A 46 -8.48 2.17 -12.63
C HIS A 46 -7.90 3.33 -13.44
N ILE A 47 -7.19 3.06 -14.53
CA ILE A 47 -6.72 4.11 -15.46
C ILE A 47 -7.83 4.50 -16.47
N ASN A 48 -8.93 3.74 -16.51
CA ASN A 48 -10.08 3.96 -17.39
C ASN A 48 -9.70 3.93 -18.87
N ILE A 49 -9.02 2.86 -19.28
CA ILE A 49 -8.58 2.62 -20.66
C ILE A 49 -9.16 1.30 -21.15
N ASP A 50 -9.57 1.27 -22.42
CA ASP A 50 -9.99 0.06 -23.11
C ASP A 50 -8.82 -0.96 -23.20
N PRO A 51 -9.00 -2.20 -22.68
CA PRO A 51 -8.00 -3.25 -22.72
C PRO A 51 -7.50 -3.60 -24.13
N ALA A 52 -8.33 -3.45 -25.17
CA ALA A 52 -7.96 -3.82 -26.53
C ALA A 52 -6.96 -2.84 -27.17
N THR A 53 -6.96 -1.59 -26.71
CA THR A 53 -6.08 -0.52 -27.23
C THR A 53 -5.02 -0.08 -26.24
N ALA A 54 -5.00 -0.61 -25.02
CA ALA A 54 -4.03 -0.23 -24.00
C ALA A 54 -2.64 -0.78 -24.31
N LYS A 55 -1.64 0.10 -24.34
CA LYS A 55 -0.22 -0.29 -24.20
C LYS A 55 0.29 0.20 -22.86
N LEU A 56 0.57 -0.72 -21.96
CA LEU A 56 1.03 -0.40 -20.62
C LEU A 56 2.54 -0.46 -20.54
N GLY A 57 3.11 0.47 -19.78
CA GLY A 57 4.50 0.47 -19.36
C GLY A 57 4.61 0.66 -17.86
N TRP A 58 5.76 0.31 -17.29
CA TRP A 58 6.02 0.46 -15.87
C TRP A 58 7.41 0.98 -15.56
N GLU A 59 7.54 1.65 -14.42
CA GLU A 59 8.81 2.12 -13.85
C GLU A 59 8.76 2.00 -12.31
N GLU A 60 9.92 1.94 -11.66
CA GLU A 60 10.00 2.08 -10.21
C GLU A 60 9.96 3.57 -9.81
N LEU A 61 9.00 3.96 -8.96
CA LEU A 61 8.82 5.35 -8.48
C LEU A 61 9.91 5.83 -7.48
N ALA A 62 11.08 5.20 -7.47
CA ALA A 62 12.10 5.45 -6.46
C ALA A 62 13.09 6.56 -6.85
N GLU A 63 13.38 6.74 -8.14
CA GLU A 63 14.41 7.66 -8.61
C GLU A 63 13.99 8.29 -9.94
N HIS A 64 14.34 9.56 -10.15
CA HIS A 64 14.12 10.30 -11.39
C HIS A 64 15.03 9.77 -12.51
N CYS A 65 15.03 8.46 -12.75
CA CYS A 65 15.67 7.91 -13.92
C CYS A 65 14.89 8.39 -15.14
N LYS A 66 15.61 8.82 -16.17
CA LYS A 66 15.02 9.19 -17.45
C LYS A 66 14.90 7.96 -18.35
N ASP A 67 14.86 6.79 -17.74
CA ASP A 67 14.86 5.54 -18.49
C ASP A 67 13.48 5.34 -19.11
N PRO A 68 13.41 4.79 -20.32
CA PRO A 68 12.14 4.49 -20.94
C PRO A 68 11.38 3.48 -20.09
N TYR A 69 10.06 3.67 -19.96
CA TYR A 69 9.16 2.73 -19.30
C TYR A 69 9.38 1.30 -19.83
N HIS A 70 9.50 0.34 -18.92
CA HIS A 70 9.55 -1.07 -19.27
C HIS A 70 8.18 -1.51 -19.79
N ARG A 71 8.15 -2.35 -20.82
CA ARG A 71 6.89 -2.87 -21.38
C ARG A 71 6.13 -3.71 -20.33
N LEU A 72 4.81 -3.59 -20.31
CA LEU A 72 3.91 -4.35 -19.42
C LEU A 72 2.65 -4.84 -20.16
N GLU A 73 2.80 -5.64 -21.22
CA GLU A 73 1.66 -6.06 -22.05
C GLU A 73 1.34 -7.55 -21.90
N THR A 74 2.33 -8.36 -21.52
CA THR A 74 2.20 -9.81 -21.45
C THR A 74 2.29 -10.33 -20.02
N VAL A 75 1.81 -11.55 -19.80
CA VAL A 75 1.98 -12.28 -18.52
C VAL A 75 3.46 -12.39 -18.14
N GLN A 76 4.34 -12.59 -19.13
CA GLN A 76 5.78 -12.66 -18.90
C GLN A 76 6.36 -11.32 -18.45
N ASP A 77 5.93 -10.21 -19.08
CA ASP A 77 6.36 -8.87 -18.69
C ASP A 77 5.96 -8.58 -17.24
N LEU A 78 4.73 -8.93 -16.83
CA LEU A 78 4.27 -8.79 -15.45
C LEU A 78 5.08 -9.63 -14.47
N HIS A 79 5.34 -10.90 -14.81
CA HIS A 79 6.17 -11.77 -13.97
C HIS A 79 7.58 -11.19 -13.77
N ASN A 80 8.21 -10.72 -14.85
CA ASN A 80 9.52 -10.11 -14.81
C ASN A 80 9.52 -8.84 -13.95
N ALA A 81 8.51 -7.99 -14.11
CA ALA A 81 8.33 -6.78 -13.32
C ALA A 81 8.25 -7.11 -11.82
N PHE A 82 7.42 -8.08 -11.46
CA PHE A 82 7.25 -8.50 -10.06
C PHE A 82 8.52 -9.09 -9.47
N GLN A 83 9.24 -9.94 -10.22
CA GLN A 83 10.53 -10.47 -9.80
C GLN A 83 11.54 -9.35 -9.52
N MET A 84 11.63 -8.35 -10.42
CA MET A 84 12.51 -7.20 -10.23
C MET A 84 12.14 -6.38 -8.99
N LEU A 85 10.85 -6.05 -8.84
CA LEU A 85 10.37 -5.26 -7.70
C LEU A 85 10.57 -5.99 -6.36
N LEU A 86 10.33 -7.30 -6.31
CA LEU A 86 10.58 -8.10 -5.12
C LEU A 86 12.07 -8.22 -4.79
N ALA A 87 12.95 -8.33 -5.79
CA ALA A 87 14.39 -8.29 -5.58
C ALA A 87 14.87 -6.93 -5.05
N LEU A 88 14.32 -5.84 -5.59
CA LEU A 88 14.56 -4.48 -5.09
C LEU A 88 14.05 -4.32 -3.66
N GLN A 89 12.88 -4.85 -3.33
CA GLN A 89 12.32 -4.78 -1.98
C GLN A 89 13.19 -5.53 -0.96
N LYS A 90 13.74 -6.69 -1.35
CA LYS A 90 14.69 -7.46 -0.51
C LYS A 90 16.00 -6.70 -0.27
N SER A 91 16.51 -5.99 -1.27
CA SER A 91 17.76 -5.21 -1.13
C SER A 91 17.56 -3.87 -0.41
N ARG A 92 16.37 -3.27 -0.53
CA ARG A 92 16.03 -1.95 0.01
C ARG A 92 15.17 -2.07 1.27
N CYS A 93 15.71 -2.66 2.35
CA CYS A 93 14.99 -2.95 3.59
C CYS A 93 14.20 -1.76 4.22
N LYS A 94 14.54 -0.51 3.88
CA LYS A 94 13.98 0.69 4.52
C LYS A 94 13.09 1.55 3.60
N ARG A 95 12.99 1.25 2.31
CA ARG A 95 12.22 2.10 1.35
C ARG A 95 11.14 1.25 0.67
N PRO A 96 9.88 1.73 0.64
CA PRO A 96 8.85 1.04 -0.12
C PRO A 96 9.22 1.11 -1.62
N VAL A 97 9.13 -0.03 -2.28
CA VAL A 97 9.25 -0.14 -3.73
C VAL A 97 7.85 0.01 -4.30
N ILE A 98 7.64 1.03 -5.12
CA ILE A 98 6.34 1.37 -5.72
C ILE A 98 6.48 1.25 -7.24
N MET A 99 5.61 0.47 -7.85
CA MET A 99 5.53 0.29 -9.30
C MET A 99 4.60 1.36 -9.88
N GLU A 100 5.11 2.30 -10.66
CA GLU A 100 4.26 3.21 -11.44
C GLU A 100 3.87 2.54 -12.75
N VAL A 101 2.57 2.46 -13.06
CA VAL A 101 2.09 1.92 -14.34
C VAL A 101 1.44 3.03 -15.14
N VAL A 102 1.88 3.21 -16.38
CA VAL A 102 1.42 4.26 -17.29
C VAL A 102 0.92 3.68 -18.61
N ASN A 103 0.02 4.40 -19.28
CA ASN A 103 -0.29 4.12 -20.69
C ASN A 103 0.74 4.81 -21.58
N THR A 104 1.53 4.02 -22.32
CA THR A 104 2.62 4.51 -23.16
C THR A 104 2.13 5.13 -24.47
N GLU A 105 0.88 4.87 -24.89
CA GLU A 105 0.31 5.53 -26.09
C GLU A 105 -0.06 6.99 -25.84
N ILE A 106 -0.42 7.32 -24.60
CA ILE A 106 -0.76 8.69 -24.20
C ILE A 106 0.54 9.36 -23.77
N GLN A 107 1.43 9.62 -24.73
CA GLN A 107 2.57 10.48 -24.43
C GLN A 107 2.04 11.89 -24.09
N PRO A 108 2.42 12.47 -22.95
CA PRO A 108 1.99 13.81 -22.55
C PRO A 108 2.59 14.94 -23.41
N ASP A 109 3.37 14.60 -24.43
CA ASP A 109 3.98 15.54 -25.35
C ASP A 109 2.99 15.96 -26.43
N GLY A 110 2.39 17.12 -26.17
CA GLY A 110 1.27 17.66 -26.94
C GLY A 110 1.62 17.96 -28.38
N THR A 111 1.34 17.02 -29.29
CA THR A 111 1.09 17.32 -30.72
C THR A 111 0.32 16.23 -31.48
N SER A 112 -0.37 15.30 -30.82
CA SER A 112 -1.16 14.30 -31.57
C SER A 112 -2.58 14.80 -31.87
N THR A 113 -2.73 15.54 -32.97
CA THR A 113 -4.02 15.81 -33.62
C THR A 113 -4.50 14.56 -34.35
N ARG A 114 -5.20 13.65 -33.65
CA ARG A 114 -6.12 12.64 -34.21
C ARG A 114 -6.88 11.96 -33.07
N GLN A 115 -7.82 12.66 -32.46
CA GLN A 115 -8.60 12.13 -31.32
C GLN A 115 -10.07 12.56 -31.35
N VAL A 116 -10.66 12.79 -32.53
CA VAL A 116 -12.04 13.31 -32.61
C VAL A 116 -13.10 12.20 -32.47
N GLU A 117 -12.82 10.96 -32.86
CA GLU A 117 -13.80 9.86 -32.73
C GLU A 117 -13.76 9.17 -31.36
N LYS A 118 -12.56 9.00 -30.77
CA LYS A 118 -12.39 8.34 -29.45
C LYS A 118 -12.90 9.18 -28.26
N ASP A 119 -13.05 10.49 -28.45
CA ASP A 119 -13.61 11.38 -27.43
C ASP A 119 -15.11 11.19 -27.23
N THR A 120 -15.84 10.72 -28.25
CA THR A 120 -17.28 10.49 -28.14
C THR A 120 -17.56 9.24 -27.30
N GLU A 121 -16.87 8.13 -27.56
CA GLU A 121 -16.99 6.90 -26.75
C GLU A 121 -16.54 7.13 -25.30
N LYS A 122 -15.44 7.87 -25.11
CA LYS A 122 -14.97 8.23 -23.77
C LYS A 122 -15.96 9.14 -23.02
N ALA A 123 -16.63 10.05 -23.72
CA ALA A 123 -17.69 10.88 -23.14
C ALA A 123 -18.94 10.07 -22.77
N VAL A 124 -19.33 9.10 -23.60
CA VAL A 124 -20.48 8.21 -23.30
C VAL A 124 -20.18 7.31 -22.10
N MET A 125 -18.99 6.68 -22.05
CA MET A 125 -18.57 5.87 -20.90
C MET A 125 -18.48 6.72 -19.61
N SER A 126 -18.07 7.99 -19.71
CA SER A 126 -18.07 8.91 -18.57
C SER A 126 -19.47 9.24 -18.05
N THR A 127 -20.48 9.20 -18.92
CA THR A 127 -21.88 9.45 -18.55
C THR A 127 -22.45 8.27 -17.79
N GLU A 128 -22.25 7.05 -18.29
CA GLU A 128 -22.70 5.84 -17.60
C GLU A 128 -21.99 5.67 -16.25
N LEU A 129 -20.69 5.97 -16.18
CA LEU A 129 -19.97 5.92 -14.90
C LEU A 129 -20.57 6.86 -13.85
N ARG A 130 -20.89 8.10 -14.22
CA ARG A 130 -21.55 9.05 -13.32
C ARG A 130 -22.93 8.54 -12.89
N ASN A 131 -23.69 7.95 -13.81
CA ASN A 131 -25.01 7.39 -13.51
C ASN A 131 -24.91 6.25 -12.49
N VAL A 132 -23.98 5.31 -12.70
CA VAL A 132 -23.75 4.19 -11.77
C VAL A 132 -23.28 4.72 -10.41
N GLN A 133 -22.34 5.66 -10.40
CA GLN A 133 -21.84 6.26 -9.15
C GLN A 133 -22.95 6.96 -8.36
N ALA A 134 -23.83 7.70 -9.03
CA ALA A 134 -24.96 8.36 -8.40
C ALA A 134 -25.96 7.34 -7.84
N LYS A 135 -26.33 6.33 -8.64
CA LYS A 135 -27.30 5.28 -8.24
C LYS A 135 -26.80 4.41 -7.08
N LEU A 136 -25.50 4.11 -7.05
CA LEU A 136 -24.91 3.27 -6.01
C LEU A 136 -24.39 4.05 -4.80
N SER A 137 -24.50 5.38 -4.81
CA SER A 137 -24.05 6.20 -3.68
C SER A 137 -24.82 5.82 -2.40
N CYS A 138 -24.08 5.52 -1.33
CA CYS A 138 -24.67 5.03 -0.09
C CYS A 138 -24.76 6.13 0.96
N ALA A 139 -25.96 6.43 1.45
CA ALA A 139 -26.15 7.41 2.53
C ALA A 139 -25.67 6.90 3.90
N ILE A 140 -25.67 5.57 4.12
CA ILE A 140 -25.29 4.95 5.40
C ILE A 140 -23.77 4.97 5.60
N HIS A 141 -23.00 4.86 4.52
CA HIS A 141 -21.55 4.80 4.58
C HIS A 141 -20.94 6.13 4.12
N PRO A 142 -20.65 7.09 5.03
CA PRO A 142 -20.09 8.38 4.65
C PRO A 142 -18.66 8.28 4.11
N GLY A 143 -18.33 9.11 3.11
CA GLY A 143 -16.96 9.30 2.61
C GLY A 143 -16.85 9.29 1.07
N HIS A 144 -15.63 9.53 0.57
CA HIS A 144 -15.30 9.42 -0.85
C HIS A 144 -15.28 7.95 -1.29
N ASN A 145 -15.73 7.67 -2.52
CA ASN A 145 -15.75 6.32 -3.13
C ASN A 145 -16.60 5.28 -2.38
N ARG A 146 -17.73 5.70 -1.77
CA ARG A 146 -18.60 4.80 -1.01
C ARG A 146 -19.85 4.45 -1.80
N TRP A 147 -19.68 3.47 -2.69
CA TRP A 147 -20.79 2.85 -3.41
C TRP A 147 -21.18 1.55 -2.72
N CYS A 148 -22.47 1.25 -2.67
CA CYS A 148 -22.95 -0.01 -2.12
C CYS A 148 -23.98 -0.63 -3.05
N TYR A 149 -23.92 -1.96 -3.15
CA TYR A 149 -25.05 -2.74 -3.62
C TYR A 149 -25.97 -2.99 -2.43
N VAL A 150 -27.26 -2.64 -2.55
CA VAL A 150 -28.25 -2.91 -1.51
C VAL A 150 -28.96 -4.20 -1.89
N MET A 151 -28.89 -5.19 -0.99
CA MET A 151 -29.52 -6.49 -1.21
C MET A 151 -31.05 -6.33 -1.33
N PRO A 152 -31.68 -6.91 -2.37
CA PRO A 152 -33.09 -6.70 -2.66
C PRO A 152 -33.99 -7.39 -1.62
N PRO A 153 -35.28 -7.01 -1.55
CA PRO A 153 -36.21 -7.51 -0.52
C PRO A 153 -36.45 -9.02 -0.52
N ASP A 154 -36.26 -9.66 -1.67
CA ASP A 154 -36.42 -11.10 -1.90
C ASP A 154 -35.15 -11.91 -1.55
N SER A 155 -34.04 -11.25 -1.22
CA SER A 155 -32.82 -11.91 -0.80
C SER A 155 -32.85 -12.36 0.66
N LYS A 156 -31.91 -13.23 1.06
CA LYS A 156 -31.79 -13.74 2.44
C LYS A 156 -31.57 -12.64 3.48
N ASP A 157 -30.89 -11.55 3.09
CA ASP A 157 -30.52 -10.44 3.97
C ASP A 157 -30.95 -9.10 3.34
N PRO A 158 -32.26 -8.83 3.27
CA PRO A 158 -32.79 -7.67 2.55
C PRO A 158 -32.33 -6.37 3.21
N GLY A 159 -31.98 -5.38 2.38
CA GLY A 159 -31.47 -4.09 2.85
C GLY A 159 -30.02 -4.14 3.35
N LYS A 160 -29.33 -5.28 3.31
CA LYS A 160 -27.90 -5.34 3.62
C LYS A 160 -27.12 -4.58 2.55
N HIS A 161 -26.26 -3.65 2.98
CA HIS A 161 -25.36 -2.91 2.10
C HIS A 161 -24.04 -3.67 1.92
N VAL A 162 -23.68 -3.97 0.68
CA VAL A 162 -22.40 -4.57 0.30
C VAL A 162 -21.53 -3.47 -0.33
N PRO A 163 -20.41 -3.06 0.31
CA PRO A 163 -19.55 -2.01 -0.23
C PRO A 163 -18.90 -2.47 -1.55
N LEU A 164 -18.82 -1.56 -2.51
CA LEU A 164 -18.25 -1.79 -3.83
C LEU A 164 -17.03 -0.89 -4.04
N GLY A 165 -15.97 -1.45 -4.63
CA GLY A 165 -14.81 -0.68 -5.09
C GLY A 165 -15.09 0.10 -6.38
N ILE A 166 -14.22 1.08 -6.68
CA ILE A 166 -14.32 1.86 -7.93
C ILE A 166 -14.18 0.97 -9.17
N ASP A 167 -13.34 -0.06 -9.10
CA ASP A 167 -13.14 -1.06 -10.14
C ASP A 167 -14.45 -1.75 -10.53
N VAL A 168 -15.23 -2.18 -9.54
CA VAL A 168 -16.55 -2.78 -9.74
C VAL A 168 -17.53 -1.78 -10.36
N VAL A 169 -17.52 -0.54 -9.89
CA VAL A 169 -18.41 0.52 -10.35
C VAL A 169 -18.09 0.90 -11.81
N THR A 170 -16.81 1.02 -12.16
CA THR A 170 -16.35 1.25 -13.53
C THR A 170 -16.71 0.09 -14.44
N LEU A 171 -16.46 -1.14 -14.02
CA LEU A 171 -16.79 -2.33 -14.79
C LEU A 171 -18.30 -2.41 -15.07
N ARG A 172 -19.14 -2.03 -14.10
CA ARG A 172 -20.59 -1.96 -14.30
C ARG A 172 -20.97 -0.89 -15.32
N ALA A 173 -20.35 0.29 -15.27
CA ALA A 173 -20.57 1.34 -16.25
C ALA A 173 -20.22 0.88 -17.68
N CYS A 174 -19.12 0.17 -17.86
CA CYS A 174 -18.75 -0.43 -19.15
C CYS A 174 -19.82 -1.42 -19.62
N LYS A 175 -20.27 -2.34 -18.78
CA LYS A 175 -21.30 -3.32 -19.17
C LYS A 175 -22.66 -2.68 -19.50
N ILE A 176 -23.01 -1.57 -18.86
CA ILE A 176 -24.21 -0.78 -19.21
C ILE A 176 -24.04 -0.15 -20.59
N HIS A 177 -22.85 0.39 -20.87
CA HIS A 177 -22.52 0.96 -22.17
C HIS A 177 -22.62 -0.08 -23.29
N ASP A 178 -22.11 -1.29 -23.05
CA ASP A 178 -22.15 -2.42 -23.98
C ASP A 178 -23.55 -3.05 -24.14
N GLY A 179 -24.52 -2.62 -23.33
CA GLY A 179 -25.89 -3.12 -23.34
C GLY A 179 -26.05 -4.52 -22.73
N GLU A 180 -25.07 -4.99 -21.95
CA GLU A 180 -25.08 -6.32 -21.32
C GLU A 180 -25.90 -6.37 -20.02
N VAL A 181 -26.14 -5.21 -19.39
CA VAL A 181 -26.87 -5.09 -18.11
C VAL A 181 -27.83 -3.90 -18.15
N ASP A 182 -28.83 -3.93 -17.26
CA ASP A 182 -29.81 -2.88 -17.16
C ASP A 182 -29.20 -1.53 -16.75
N LYS A 183 -29.66 -0.45 -17.40
CA LYS A 183 -29.27 0.93 -17.09
C LYS A 183 -29.69 1.36 -15.68
N ASP A 184 -30.62 0.64 -15.07
CA ASP A 184 -31.17 0.96 -13.76
C ASP A 184 -30.33 0.48 -12.59
N CYS A 185 -29.27 -0.28 -12.86
CA CYS A 185 -28.41 -0.84 -11.84
C CYS A 185 -29.19 -1.69 -10.82
N VAL A 186 -30.34 -2.24 -11.22
CA VAL A 186 -31.18 -3.09 -10.37
C VAL A 186 -30.57 -4.48 -10.30
N THR A 187 -30.18 -5.04 -11.44
CA THR A 187 -29.62 -6.39 -11.47
C THR A 187 -28.11 -6.31 -11.23
N PRO A 188 -27.60 -7.00 -10.20
CA PRO A 188 -26.17 -7.07 -9.98
C PRO A 188 -25.52 -7.83 -11.16
N PRO A 189 -24.42 -7.31 -11.74
CA PRO A 189 -23.66 -8.03 -12.74
C PRO A 189 -23.31 -9.45 -12.26
N SER A 190 -23.41 -10.47 -13.12
CA SER A 190 -23.11 -11.87 -12.75
C SER A 190 -21.69 -12.06 -12.20
N ILE A 191 -20.75 -11.25 -12.69
CA ILE A 191 -19.36 -11.12 -12.21
C ILE A 191 -19.23 -10.71 -10.74
N LEU A 192 -20.27 -10.15 -10.11
CA LEU A 192 -20.22 -9.87 -8.68
C LEU A 192 -20.33 -11.13 -7.84
N ASN A 193 -20.77 -12.25 -8.44
CA ASN A 193 -21.04 -13.52 -7.78
C ASN A 193 -21.42 -13.24 -6.33
N LEU A 194 -22.51 -12.50 -6.12
CA LEU A 194 -22.72 -11.74 -4.87
C LEU A 194 -22.72 -12.65 -3.64
N ASN A 195 -22.98 -13.95 -3.83
CA ASN A 195 -22.74 -14.94 -2.82
C ASN A 195 -21.26 -15.08 -2.46
N GLU A 196 -20.32 -15.11 -3.40
CA GLU A 196 -18.88 -15.05 -3.15
C GLU A 196 -18.41 -13.69 -2.61
N LEU A 197 -18.98 -12.54 -3.01
CA LEU A 197 -18.64 -11.25 -2.38
C LEU A 197 -19.26 -11.08 -1.00
N ALA A 198 -20.48 -11.59 -0.79
CA ALA A 198 -21.11 -11.66 0.51
C ALA A 198 -20.53 -12.79 1.36
N GLN A 199 -19.91 -13.82 0.76
CA GLN A 199 -19.12 -14.88 1.40
C GLN A 199 -17.66 -14.48 1.53
N GLN A 200 -17.12 -13.52 0.78
CA GLN A 200 -15.82 -12.92 1.04
C GLN A 200 -16.01 -11.87 2.13
N GLY A 201 -17.05 -11.06 2.04
CA GLY A 201 -17.51 -10.22 3.14
C GLY A 201 -17.86 -11.04 4.37
N ARG A 202 -18.49 -12.24 4.23
CA ARG A 202 -18.78 -13.14 5.36
C ARG A 202 -17.62 -14.05 5.78
N ALA A 203 -16.73 -14.51 4.91
CA ALA A 203 -15.53 -15.27 5.28
C ALA A 203 -14.42 -14.35 5.79
N GLN A 204 -14.49 -13.05 5.46
CA GLN A 204 -13.81 -11.98 6.19
C GLN A 204 -14.54 -11.60 7.49
N GLN A 205 -15.78 -12.05 7.72
CA GLN A 205 -16.55 -11.82 8.96
C GLN A 205 -16.74 -13.09 9.84
N ASP A 206 -16.37 -14.28 9.36
CA ASP A 206 -16.54 -15.56 10.06
C ASP A 206 -15.52 -16.60 9.55
N PRO A 207 -14.37 -16.78 10.24
CA PRO A 207 -13.49 -17.92 10.05
C PRO A 207 -13.86 -19.13 10.93
N GLY A 208 -14.96 -19.08 11.69
CA GLY A 208 -15.16 -19.94 12.87
C GLY A 208 -15.88 -21.29 12.68
N SER A 209 -16.08 -21.83 11.47
CA SER A 209 -16.76 -23.14 11.36
C SER A 209 -16.27 -24.02 10.22
N ARG A 210 -15.22 -24.81 10.49
CA ARG A 210 -15.05 -26.15 9.91
C ARG A 210 -14.57 -27.12 10.99
N GLY A 211 -15.52 -27.91 11.48
CA GLY A 211 -15.26 -29.07 12.33
C GLY A 211 -14.62 -30.23 11.54
N CYS A 212 -13.59 -30.79 12.17
CA CYS A 212 -13.09 -32.16 12.16
C CYS A 212 -13.54 -33.16 11.08
N ALA A 213 -12.54 -33.65 10.34
CA ALA A 213 -12.25 -35.09 10.29
C ALA A 213 -10.76 -35.30 9.93
N GLN A 214 -9.86 -35.25 10.92
CA GLN A 214 -8.51 -35.81 10.77
C GLN A 214 -8.50 -37.23 11.34
N ALA A 215 -8.46 -38.20 10.44
CA ALA A 215 -8.02 -39.54 10.75
C ALA A 215 -6.51 -39.51 11.07
N ALA A 216 -6.12 -40.20 12.15
CA ALA A 216 -4.76 -40.27 12.65
C ALA A 216 -3.79 -40.80 11.58
N LEU A 217 -2.83 -39.97 11.17
CA LEU A 217 -1.62 -40.41 10.47
C LEU A 217 -0.45 -40.47 11.47
N PRO A 218 0.34 -41.55 11.48
CA PRO A 218 1.43 -41.70 12.44
C PRO A 218 2.63 -40.80 12.12
N PRO A 219 3.50 -40.53 13.12
CA PRO A 219 4.62 -39.60 12.99
C PRO A 219 5.66 -40.05 11.96
N ILE A 220 5.93 -39.20 10.96
CA ILE A 220 7.02 -39.40 10.00
C ILE A 220 8.31 -38.83 10.62
N HIS A 221 9.17 -39.71 11.14
CA HIS A 221 10.54 -39.37 11.53
C HIS A 221 11.45 -39.38 10.29
N VAL A 222 12.07 -38.25 9.96
CA VAL A 222 13.07 -38.16 8.90
C VAL A 222 14.47 -38.27 9.51
N HIS A 223 15.13 -39.41 9.29
CA HIS A 223 16.55 -39.59 9.59
C HIS A 223 17.39 -38.96 8.47
N VAL A 224 18.06 -37.85 8.78
CA VAL A 224 19.17 -37.35 7.95
C VAL A 224 20.41 -38.16 8.30
N GLY A 225 20.66 -39.20 7.52
CA GLY A 225 21.81 -40.09 7.65
C GLY A 225 23.11 -39.35 7.38
N GLY A 226 24.05 -39.48 8.32
CA GLY A 226 25.42 -39.04 8.19
C GLY A 226 26.18 -39.84 7.13
N ALA A 227 26.96 -39.14 6.33
CA ALA A 227 28.08 -39.71 5.60
C ALA A 227 29.37 -39.25 6.28
N ASN A 228 30.04 -40.22 6.89
CA ASN A 228 31.41 -40.13 7.35
C ASN A 228 32.33 -39.75 6.18
N ARG A 229 33.22 -38.77 6.38
CA ARG A 229 34.58 -38.84 5.83
C ARG A 229 35.60 -38.38 6.86
N ALA A 230 36.63 -39.19 6.95
CA ALA A 230 37.63 -39.27 8.00
C ALA A 230 38.80 -38.32 7.75
N LEU A 231 39.49 -38.03 8.87
CA LEU A 231 40.94 -37.89 9.05
C LEU A 231 41.70 -36.86 8.19
N HIS A 232 42.15 -35.80 8.85
CA HIS A 232 43.56 -35.41 9.03
C HIS A 232 43.55 -34.37 10.17
N ASP A 233 43.82 -34.76 11.41
CA ASP A 233 45.15 -34.71 12.05
C ASP A 233 46.01 -33.51 11.61
N THR A 234 45.91 -32.42 12.36
CA THR A 234 47.06 -31.56 12.64
C THR A 234 46.83 -30.90 13.99
N THR A 235 47.59 -31.37 14.97
CA THR A 235 47.87 -30.71 16.24
C THR A 235 48.24 -29.25 16.02
N ASP A 236 47.64 -28.33 16.77
CA ASP A 236 48.42 -27.24 17.36
C ASP A 236 47.74 -26.61 18.59
N ASN A 237 48.55 -26.53 19.63
CA ASN A 237 48.24 -26.01 20.95
C ASN A 237 48.07 -24.48 20.93
N VAL A 238 46.92 -23.98 21.38
CA VAL A 238 46.83 -22.61 21.94
C VAL A 238 45.88 -22.61 23.15
N PRO A 239 46.32 -22.16 24.34
CA PRO A 239 45.44 -22.04 25.49
C PRO A 239 44.58 -20.78 25.36
N ARG A 240 43.25 -20.92 25.43
CA ARG A 240 42.32 -19.77 25.49
C ARG A 240 41.54 -19.79 26.82
N PRO A 241 41.32 -18.63 27.47
CA PRO A 241 40.98 -18.57 28.88
C PRO A 241 39.48 -18.74 29.16
N THR A 242 39.27 -19.30 30.35
CA THR A 242 38.15 -19.26 31.28
C THR A 242 37.04 -18.22 31.10
N SER A 243 35.81 -18.75 31.08
CA SER A 243 34.67 -18.35 31.92
C SER A 243 34.26 -16.88 31.99
N PHE A 244 33.18 -16.54 31.28
CA PHE A 244 32.20 -15.55 31.76
C PHE A 244 30.81 -16.18 31.81
N LYS A 245 30.38 -16.52 33.04
CA LYS A 245 28.99 -16.79 33.37
C LYS A 245 28.29 -15.45 33.58
N HIS A 246 27.38 -15.08 32.67
CA HIS A 246 26.42 -14.00 32.95
C HIS A 246 25.21 -14.57 33.67
N PRO A 247 24.77 -14.01 34.81
CA PRO A 247 23.50 -14.35 35.43
C PRO A 247 22.37 -13.80 34.55
N ARG A 248 21.44 -14.68 34.17
CA ARG A 248 20.23 -14.31 33.46
C ARG A 248 19.15 -14.10 34.52
N GLU A 249 18.91 -12.85 34.89
CA GLU A 249 17.77 -12.48 35.72
C GLU A 249 16.49 -12.65 34.90
N ALA A 250 15.51 -13.31 35.52
CA ALA A 250 14.18 -13.51 34.98
C ALA A 250 13.26 -12.42 35.56
N THR A 251 12.78 -11.53 34.70
CA THR A 251 11.65 -10.63 34.91
C THR A 251 10.66 -10.98 33.80
N SER A 252 9.61 -11.80 34.03
CA SER A 252 8.39 -11.61 34.84
C SER A 252 7.58 -10.36 34.45
N SER A 253 6.30 -10.62 34.16
CA SER A 253 5.17 -9.76 33.73
C SER A 253 5.25 -9.12 32.34
N SER A 254 4.72 -9.85 31.35
CA SER A 254 4.34 -9.34 30.03
C SER A 254 2.88 -8.84 30.11
N GLU A 255 2.68 -7.66 30.67
CA GLU A 255 1.46 -6.90 30.42
C GLU A 255 1.63 -6.25 29.04
N SER A 256 0.90 -6.77 28.06
CA SER A 256 0.87 -6.27 26.67
C SER A 256 0.18 -4.90 26.66
N SER A 257 0.90 -3.88 27.12
CA SER A 257 0.52 -2.49 26.95
C SER A 257 0.66 -2.18 25.46
N ASP A 258 -0.44 -1.78 24.82
CA ASP A 258 -0.48 -1.20 23.48
C ASP A 258 0.27 0.15 23.47
N GLU A 259 1.58 0.09 23.72
CA GLU A 259 2.48 1.23 23.69
C GLU A 259 2.61 1.63 22.22
N VAL A 260 1.72 2.54 21.82
CA VAL A 260 1.78 3.20 20.51
C VAL A 260 3.23 3.59 20.23
N ASP A 261 3.79 3.11 19.12
CA ASP A 261 5.16 3.39 18.67
C ASP A 261 5.37 4.91 18.52
N THR A 262 5.59 5.59 19.64
CA THR A 262 5.82 7.03 19.69
C THR A 262 7.27 7.26 19.34
N LEU A 263 7.51 7.88 18.20
CA LEU A 263 8.87 8.11 17.73
C LEU A 263 9.53 9.23 18.51
N CYS A 264 10.59 8.86 19.24
CA CYS A 264 11.35 9.80 20.04
C CYS A 264 12.08 10.81 19.13
N VAL A 265 12.08 12.09 19.53
CA VAL A 265 12.85 13.15 18.84
C VAL A 265 14.33 12.79 18.74
N SER A 266 14.88 12.05 19.70
CA SER A 266 16.26 11.56 19.66
C SER A 266 16.56 10.73 18.41
N ASP A 267 15.63 9.88 17.97
CA ASP A 267 15.83 9.01 16.79
C ASP A 267 15.86 9.84 15.50
N VAL A 268 15.05 10.89 15.45
CA VAL A 268 15.05 11.86 14.35
C VAL A 268 16.39 12.60 14.28
N LEU A 269 16.91 13.05 15.43
CA LEU A 269 18.20 13.75 15.52
C LEU A 269 19.36 12.84 15.13
N ASN A 270 19.38 11.59 15.59
CA ASN A 270 20.41 10.61 15.25
C ASN A 270 20.40 10.29 13.74
N THR A 271 19.21 10.07 13.17
CA THR A 271 19.05 9.84 11.72
C THR A 271 19.54 11.03 10.88
N LEU A 272 19.36 12.25 11.38
CA LEU A 272 19.85 13.46 10.72
C LEU A 272 21.36 13.62 10.87
N HIS A 273 21.91 13.25 12.02
CA HIS A 273 23.34 13.29 12.28
C HIS A 273 24.12 12.34 11.36
N GLU A 274 23.63 11.12 11.17
CA GLU A 274 24.22 10.15 10.23
C GLU A 274 24.33 10.72 8.80
N LYS A 275 23.39 11.57 8.40
CA LYS A 275 23.37 12.18 7.06
C LYS A 275 24.15 13.48 6.96
N PHE A 276 24.26 14.21 8.06
CA PHE A 276 24.83 15.56 8.12
C PHE A 276 25.62 15.73 9.43
N PRO A 277 26.79 15.07 9.55
CA PRO A 277 27.55 15.04 10.80
C PRO A 277 27.99 16.44 11.24
N ASP A 278 28.31 17.33 10.29
CA ASP A 278 28.79 18.70 10.55
C ASP A 278 27.78 19.60 11.28
N LEU A 279 26.49 19.25 11.25
CA LEU A 279 25.43 20.01 11.93
C LEU A 279 25.20 19.57 13.38
N ALA A 280 25.88 18.51 13.82
CA ALA A 280 25.90 18.01 15.20
C ALA A 280 24.50 17.89 15.86
N TYR A 281 23.49 17.39 15.12
CA TYR A 281 22.09 17.30 15.59
C TYR A 281 21.86 16.76 17.01
N PRO A 282 22.60 15.76 17.52
CA PRO A 282 22.36 15.23 18.86
C PRO A 282 22.53 16.27 19.97
N GLN A 283 23.29 17.35 19.72
CA GLN A 283 23.49 18.44 20.69
C GLN A 283 22.20 19.19 21.05
N TYR A 284 21.18 19.17 20.18
CA TYR A 284 19.90 19.85 20.41
C TYR A 284 18.91 19.03 21.23
N ALA A 285 19.20 17.75 21.52
CA ALA A 285 18.26 16.83 22.16
C ALA A 285 17.84 17.29 23.57
N SER A 286 18.79 17.78 24.37
CA SER A 286 18.53 18.27 25.73
C SER A 286 17.64 19.51 25.72
N ALA A 287 17.94 20.48 24.86
CA ALA A 287 17.18 21.71 24.72
C ALA A 287 15.74 21.45 24.26
N LEU A 288 15.54 20.56 23.28
CA LEU A 288 14.20 20.16 22.84
C LEU A 288 13.40 19.50 23.98
N ARG A 289 14.04 18.61 24.75
CA ARG A 289 13.41 17.94 25.89
C ARG A 289 13.03 18.94 26.98
N GLN A 290 13.88 19.93 27.27
CA GLN A 290 13.59 20.98 28.24
C GLN A 290 12.39 21.85 27.82
N LYS A 291 12.15 21.98 26.50
CA LYS A 291 10.98 22.66 25.94
C LYS A 291 9.75 21.75 25.79
N GLY A 292 9.79 20.52 26.32
CA GLY A 292 8.69 19.56 26.25
C GLY A 292 8.51 18.90 24.87
N ILE A 293 9.47 19.07 23.95
CA ILE A 293 9.42 18.51 22.60
C ILE A 293 10.08 17.13 22.64
N VAL A 294 9.32 16.13 23.08
CA VAL A 294 9.81 14.74 23.22
C VAL A 294 9.45 13.87 22.00
N ASP A 295 8.32 14.16 21.34
CA ASP A 295 7.80 13.42 20.18
C ASP A 295 7.97 14.19 18.86
N ALA A 296 8.31 13.48 17.80
CA ALA A 296 8.50 14.02 16.46
C ALA A 296 7.24 14.74 15.93
N SER A 297 6.04 14.31 16.34
CA SER A 297 4.79 14.96 15.91
C SER A 297 4.63 16.37 16.50
N SER A 298 5.21 16.62 17.68
CA SER A 298 5.14 17.91 18.36
C SER A 298 6.00 18.98 17.70
N VAL A 299 7.05 18.58 16.98
CA VAL A 299 7.93 19.49 16.22
C VAL A 299 7.13 20.35 15.23
N LEU A 300 6.09 19.81 14.60
CA LEU A 300 5.30 20.51 13.59
C LEU A 300 4.33 21.56 14.16
N LYS A 301 4.21 21.65 15.49
CA LYS A 301 3.37 22.65 16.16
C LYS A 301 4.10 23.99 16.36
N PHE A 302 5.40 24.02 16.12
CA PHE A 302 6.24 25.20 16.31
C PHE A 302 6.73 25.75 14.99
N GLU A 303 6.83 27.07 14.90
CA GLU A 303 7.38 27.75 13.72
C GLU A 303 8.91 27.64 13.68
N LYS A 304 9.51 27.95 12.52
CA LYS A 304 10.98 27.86 12.33
C LYS A 304 11.74 28.73 13.33
N ASP A 305 11.25 29.95 13.56
CA ASP A 305 11.91 30.93 14.42
C ASP A 305 11.96 30.47 15.89
N TYR A 306 10.98 29.67 16.32
CA TYR A 306 10.99 29.06 17.64
C TYR A 306 12.23 28.18 17.86
N PHE A 307 12.61 27.34 16.90
CA PHE A 307 13.79 26.47 17.02
C PHE A 307 15.09 27.26 17.03
N LYS A 308 15.12 28.40 16.33
CA LYS A 308 16.26 29.30 16.34
C LYS A 308 16.42 29.96 17.71
N GLU A 309 15.36 30.60 18.19
CA GLU A 309 15.41 31.45 19.39
C GLU A 309 15.41 30.64 20.70
N ASN A 310 14.63 29.55 20.77
CA ASN A 310 14.40 28.81 22.01
C ASN A 310 15.24 27.55 22.15
N VAL A 311 15.69 26.97 21.03
CA VAL A 311 16.47 25.72 21.03
C VAL A 311 17.92 25.99 20.62
N GLY A 312 18.21 27.13 19.99
CA GLY A 312 19.56 27.48 19.53
C GLY A 312 19.99 26.69 18.28
N MET A 313 19.04 26.21 17.48
CA MET A 313 19.37 25.51 16.23
C MET A 313 19.91 26.49 15.18
N ALA A 314 20.95 26.10 14.47
CA ALA A 314 21.44 26.84 13.31
C ALA A 314 20.41 26.85 12.17
N ASP A 315 20.28 27.97 11.44
CA ASP A 315 19.31 28.14 10.35
C ASP A 315 19.35 26.99 9.31
N GLY A 316 20.57 26.54 8.97
CA GLY A 316 20.78 25.42 8.04
C GLY A 316 20.32 24.05 8.56
N ALA A 317 20.18 23.89 9.88
CA ALA A 317 19.71 22.65 10.52
C ALA A 317 18.18 22.61 10.66
N ILE A 318 17.54 23.75 10.95
CA ILE A 318 16.09 23.84 11.24
C ILE A 318 15.25 23.27 10.09
N GLY A 319 15.55 23.69 8.85
CA GLY A 319 14.78 23.25 7.68
C GLY A 319 14.81 21.73 7.46
N LYS A 320 15.97 21.11 7.67
CA LYS A 320 16.15 19.66 7.53
C LYS A 320 15.50 18.89 8.68
N PHE A 321 15.56 19.44 9.89
CA PHE A 321 14.91 18.90 11.08
C PHE A 321 13.39 18.82 10.91
N ILE A 322 12.73 19.95 10.61
CA ILE A 322 11.27 20.02 10.43
C ILE A 322 10.82 19.10 9.28
N LYS A 323 11.51 19.13 8.13
CA LYS A 323 11.17 18.29 6.97
C LYS A 323 11.25 16.80 7.31
N THR A 324 12.24 16.41 8.12
CA THR A 324 12.42 15.01 8.52
C THR A 324 11.35 14.60 9.53
N ALA A 325 11.09 15.42 10.55
CA ALA A 325 9.99 15.19 11.50
C ALA A 325 8.63 15.03 10.78
N ALA A 326 8.36 15.88 9.77
CA ALA A 326 7.15 15.77 8.95
C ALA A 326 7.05 14.43 8.20
N LYS A 327 8.17 13.98 7.59
CA LYS A 327 8.23 12.69 6.89
C LYS A 327 7.96 11.52 7.83
N TRP A 328 8.50 11.57 9.04
CA TRP A 328 8.29 10.53 10.05
C TRP A 328 6.85 10.51 10.54
N LYS A 329 6.24 11.67 10.81
CA LYS A 329 4.81 11.74 11.15
C LYS A 329 3.94 11.11 10.07
N ALA A 330 4.21 11.41 8.80
CA ALA A 330 3.49 10.79 7.69
C ALA A 330 3.66 9.26 7.65
N ALA A 331 4.87 8.76 7.94
CA ALA A 331 5.12 7.32 8.00
C ALA A 331 4.39 6.63 9.17
N VAL A 332 4.31 7.27 10.34
CA VAL A 332 3.54 6.76 11.50
C VAL A 332 2.05 6.72 11.18
N LEU A 333 1.49 7.81 10.66
CA LEU A 333 0.08 7.86 10.26
C LEU A 333 -0.25 6.79 9.23
N TRP A 334 0.65 6.56 8.27
CA TRP A 334 0.49 5.49 7.30
C TRP A 334 0.49 4.10 7.93
N ARG A 335 1.39 3.84 8.90
CA ARG A 335 1.41 2.56 9.65
C ARG A 335 0.15 2.38 10.50
N GLN A 336 -0.30 3.41 11.20
CA GLN A 336 -1.53 3.37 12.02
C GLN A 336 -2.74 3.07 11.15
N SER A 337 -2.89 3.76 10.01
CA SER A 337 -3.96 3.49 9.05
C SER A 337 -3.91 2.07 8.47
N THR A 338 -2.74 1.43 8.46
CA THR A 338 -2.58 0.04 8.00
C THR A 338 -2.91 -0.97 9.10
N LEU A 339 -2.64 -0.64 10.37
CA LEU A 339 -2.89 -1.49 11.53
C LEU A 339 -4.34 -1.44 12.02
N GLU A 340 -4.99 -0.27 12.00
CA GLU A 340 -6.41 -0.13 12.37
C GLU A 340 -7.36 -0.80 11.35
N GLY A 341 -6.85 -1.18 10.18
CA GLY A 341 -7.55 -2.04 9.23
C GLY A 341 -7.51 -3.53 9.58
N ARG A 342 -6.91 -3.92 10.72
CA ARG A 342 -6.77 -5.31 11.18
C ARG A 342 -7.81 -5.59 12.29
N PRO A 343 -8.85 -6.40 12.04
CA PRO A 343 -9.87 -6.69 13.05
C PRO A 343 -9.27 -7.49 14.23
N ASP A 344 -9.71 -7.15 15.45
CA ASP A 344 -9.22 -7.66 16.73
C ASP A 344 -9.80 -9.07 17.02
N GLU A 345 -8.94 -10.10 16.98
CA GLU A 345 -9.32 -11.53 17.04
C GLU A 345 -9.50 -12.10 18.48
N THR A 346 -9.52 -11.29 19.55
CA THR A 346 -9.26 -11.83 20.91
C THR A 346 -10.43 -11.95 21.90
N LYS A 347 -11.71 -11.83 21.51
CA LYS A 347 -12.82 -11.98 22.47
C LYS A 347 -13.97 -12.88 22.00
N SER A 348 -13.80 -14.19 22.15
CA SER A 348 -14.92 -15.12 22.41
C SER A 348 -14.41 -16.49 22.86
N SER A 349 -14.09 -16.64 24.16
CA SER A 349 -14.15 -17.95 24.83
C SER A 349 -15.55 -18.11 25.42
N PRO A 350 -16.35 -19.10 25.01
CA PRO A 350 -17.56 -19.46 25.73
C PRO A 350 -17.22 -20.38 26.91
N GLU A 351 -17.78 -20.07 28.09
CA GLU A 351 -18.01 -21.02 29.18
C GLU A 351 -19.17 -21.96 28.85
#